data_AF-A0A925DM05-F1
#
_entry.id   AF-A0A925DM05-F1
#
_cell.length_a   1.000
_cell.length_b   1.000
_cell.length_c   1.000
_cell.angle_alpha   90.00
_cell.angle_beta   90.00
_cell.angle_gamma   90.00
#
_symmetry.space_group_name_H-M   'P 1'
#
loop_
_entity.id
_entity.type
_entity.pdbx_description
1 polymer ?
#
loop_
_entity_poly.entity_id
_entity_poly.type
_entity_poly.pdbx_seq_one_letter_code
_entity_poly.pdbx_strand_id
1 'polypeptide(L)'
;MQDQGLYNKFNVTRADGRHAAGEKHADCEYFVLDVSHDKHALPALIAYADSCEADYPLLSADLRSKATASIGANNAFVTVPETTLPGGQVVPSFQVGQYLCAKGPMGIPQVAAMSQPWVEINYAEARQACAAAGLSLITELQALAIAHDIVNQGINWAGGAVGEGKVFQGLHKGSVNSAQHGDFVSDNPEERRWHQLSNGARVFDFAGNAYSWVFDDVQGDEQGLIAKPFADDSPSIATAPYPSMENGMGWRPDAGADWSGNALVRGGCWNDGDCAGAFLLDDGWPDLRRDDVGFRCTKPSSGL
;
A
#
# COMPACT_ATOMS: atom_id res chain seq x y z
N MET A 1 -32.38 -9.88 -0.48
CA MET A 1 -32.38 -10.74 -1.69
C MET A 1 -31.21 -11.73 -1.59
N GLN A 2 -31.08 -12.46 -0.46
CA GLN A 2 -29.96 -13.37 -0.18
C GLN A 2 -30.32 -14.85 -0.39
N ASP A 3 -31.59 -15.16 -0.70
CA ASP A 3 -32.10 -16.54 -0.84
C ASP A 3 -32.34 -16.97 -2.31
N GLN A 4 -31.81 -16.22 -3.28
CA GLN A 4 -31.99 -16.56 -4.70
C GLN A 4 -30.75 -17.29 -5.24
N GLY A 5 -30.94 -18.53 -5.69
CA GLY A 5 -29.93 -19.35 -6.38
C GLY A 5 -29.69 -18.92 -7.83
N LEU A 6 -29.26 -19.83 -8.71
CA LEU A 6 -29.06 -19.54 -10.14
C LEU A 6 -30.36 -19.05 -10.79
N TYR A 7 -30.28 -17.95 -11.52
CA TYR A 7 -31.38 -17.41 -12.32
C TYR A 7 -30.88 -16.81 -13.61
N ASN A 8 -31.74 -16.78 -14.63
CA ASN A 8 -31.38 -16.24 -15.93
C ASN A 8 -31.43 -14.70 -15.91
N LYS A 9 -30.26 -14.07 -15.82
CA LYS A 9 -30.10 -12.61 -15.87
C LYS A 9 -29.66 -12.10 -17.25
N PHE A 10 -28.91 -12.91 -17.99
CA PHE A 10 -28.28 -12.51 -19.25
C PHE A 10 -28.46 -13.60 -20.30
N ASN A 11 -28.78 -13.20 -21.54
CA ASN A 11 -28.69 -14.08 -22.70
C ASN A 11 -27.32 -13.90 -23.36
N VAL A 12 -26.57 -14.99 -23.45
CA VAL A 12 -25.23 -15.03 -24.06
C VAL A 12 -25.32 -15.80 -25.37
N THR A 13 -24.87 -15.19 -26.47
CA THR A 13 -24.84 -15.81 -27.80
C THR A 13 -23.43 -15.84 -28.34
N ARG A 14 -23.11 -16.88 -29.13
CA ARG A 14 -21.81 -16.97 -29.80
C ARG A 14 -21.75 -15.96 -30.94
N ALA A 15 -20.64 -15.21 -31.01
CA ALA A 15 -20.41 -14.24 -32.08
C ALA A 15 -20.28 -14.86 -33.47
N ASP A 16 -19.93 -16.15 -33.56
CA ASP A 16 -19.78 -16.90 -34.82
C ASP A 16 -21.09 -17.55 -35.32
N GLY A 17 -22.21 -17.39 -34.60
CA GLY A 17 -23.51 -17.95 -34.97
C GLY A 17 -23.65 -19.47 -34.80
N ARG A 18 -22.62 -20.19 -34.33
CA ARG A 18 -22.62 -21.67 -34.22
C ARG A 18 -23.27 -22.22 -32.95
N HIS A 19 -24.34 -21.57 -32.49
CA HIS A 19 -25.17 -22.01 -31.36
C HIS A 19 -26.52 -22.55 -31.83
N ALA A 20 -26.74 -22.68 -33.15
CA ALA A 20 -27.96 -23.21 -33.73
C ALA A 20 -28.09 -24.72 -33.50
N ALA A 21 -29.34 -25.20 -33.46
CA ALA A 21 -29.65 -26.63 -33.31
C ALA A 21 -28.95 -27.46 -34.41
N GLY A 22 -28.15 -28.44 -34.00
CA GLY A 22 -27.34 -29.29 -34.90
C GLY A 22 -25.85 -28.93 -34.99
N GLU A 23 -25.43 -27.79 -34.42
CA GLU A 23 -24.02 -27.40 -34.34
C GLU A 23 -23.34 -27.98 -33.08
N LYS A 24 -22.00 -28.13 -33.12
CA LYS A 24 -21.18 -28.77 -32.04
C LYS A 24 -21.39 -28.19 -30.64
N HIS A 25 -21.91 -26.96 -30.53
CA HIS A 25 -22.09 -26.23 -29.28
C HIS A 25 -23.53 -25.76 -29.05
N ALA A 26 -24.52 -26.41 -29.67
CA ALA A 26 -25.94 -26.05 -29.55
C ALA A 26 -26.45 -26.09 -28.10
N ASP A 27 -25.93 -27.01 -27.29
CA ASP A 27 -26.38 -27.27 -25.91
C ASP A 27 -25.34 -26.84 -24.84
N CYS A 28 -24.39 -25.97 -25.20
CA CYS A 28 -23.42 -25.46 -24.21
C CYS A 28 -24.08 -24.41 -23.31
N GLU A 29 -23.88 -24.56 -21.99
CA GLU A 29 -24.27 -23.56 -21.00
C GLU A 29 -23.14 -22.56 -20.74
N TYR A 30 -23.49 -21.29 -20.54
CA TYR A 30 -22.54 -20.22 -20.25
C TYR A 30 -22.92 -19.54 -18.94
N PHE A 31 -21.92 -19.31 -18.09
CA PHE A 31 -22.04 -18.54 -16.86
C PHE A 31 -21.17 -17.29 -16.98
N VAL A 32 -21.76 -16.12 -16.71
CA VAL A 32 -21.09 -14.83 -16.86
C VAL A 32 -20.94 -14.13 -15.51
N LEU A 33 -19.78 -13.53 -15.30
CA LEU A 33 -19.42 -12.82 -14.08
C LEU A 33 -19.07 -11.36 -14.42
N ASP A 34 -19.55 -10.43 -13.61
CA ASP A 34 -19.16 -9.01 -13.69
C ASP A 34 -17.80 -8.82 -13.01
N VAL A 35 -16.74 -8.93 -13.80
CA VAL A 35 -15.34 -8.79 -13.33
C VAL A 35 -14.97 -7.39 -12.83
N SER A 36 -15.88 -6.42 -12.91
CA SER A 36 -15.66 -5.04 -12.43
C SER A 36 -16.26 -4.81 -11.04
N HIS A 37 -17.44 -5.36 -10.75
CA HIS A 37 -18.18 -5.07 -9.51
C HIS A 37 -18.42 -6.29 -8.61
N ASP A 38 -18.38 -7.50 -9.15
CA ASP A 38 -18.60 -8.71 -8.37
C ASP A 38 -17.30 -9.13 -7.68
N LYS A 39 -17.30 -9.08 -6.34
CA LYS A 39 -16.16 -9.49 -5.50
C LYS A 39 -15.72 -10.95 -5.72
N HIS A 40 -16.59 -11.80 -6.27
CA HIS A 40 -16.29 -13.20 -6.56
C HIS A 40 -15.78 -13.43 -7.99
N ALA A 41 -15.96 -12.46 -8.89
CA ALA A 41 -15.64 -12.62 -10.30
C ALA A 41 -14.14 -12.75 -10.57
N LEU A 42 -13.32 -11.91 -9.92
CA LEU A 42 -11.86 -11.98 -10.09
C LEU A 42 -11.28 -13.30 -9.56
N PRO A 43 -11.59 -13.77 -8.33
CA PRO A 43 -11.18 -15.10 -7.88
C PRO A 43 -11.55 -16.22 -8.87
N ALA A 44 -12.77 -16.20 -9.43
CA ALA A 44 -13.22 -17.21 -10.40
C ALA A 44 -12.48 -17.12 -11.74
N LEU A 45 -12.25 -15.91 -12.25
CA LEU A 45 -11.51 -15.66 -13.49
C LEU A 45 -10.10 -16.25 -13.42
N ILE A 46 -9.47 -16.09 -12.26
CA ILE A 46 -8.12 -16.58 -12.00
C ILE A 46 -8.08 -18.08 -11.82
N ALA A 47 -9.00 -18.65 -11.05
CA ALA A 47 -9.08 -20.10 -10.91
C ALA A 47 -9.23 -20.78 -12.29
N TYR A 48 -9.97 -20.14 -13.21
CA TYR A 48 -10.05 -20.59 -14.59
C TYR A 48 -8.74 -20.40 -15.36
N ALA A 49 -8.04 -19.27 -15.21
CA ALA A 49 -6.75 -19.02 -15.84
C ALA A 49 -5.69 -20.05 -15.43
N ASP A 50 -5.64 -20.43 -14.14
CA ASP A 50 -4.71 -21.44 -13.63
C ASP A 50 -5.07 -22.84 -14.16
N SER A 51 -6.37 -23.16 -14.18
CA SER A 51 -6.87 -24.44 -14.68
C SER A 51 -6.57 -24.63 -16.18
N CYS A 52 -6.65 -23.56 -16.97
CA CYS A 52 -6.50 -23.64 -18.42
C CYS A 52 -5.07 -23.41 -18.93
N GLU A 53 -4.11 -23.09 -18.07
CA GLU A 53 -2.75 -22.65 -18.46
C GLU A 53 -2.00 -23.67 -19.32
N ALA A 54 -2.08 -24.95 -18.98
CA ALA A 54 -1.39 -26.01 -19.72
C ALA A 54 -1.91 -26.17 -21.15
N ASP A 55 -3.22 -25.98 -21.35
CA ASP A 55 -3.89 -26.17 -22.64
C ASP A 55 -3.95 -24.86 -23.46
N TYR A 56 -4.06 -23.71 -22.78
CA TYR A 56 -4.30 -22.40 -23.37
C TYR A 56 -3.44 -21.29 -22.71
N PRO A 57 -2.11 -21.32 -22.85
CA PRO A 57 -1.20 -20.42 -22.14
C PRO A 57 -1.43 -18.94 -22.48
N LEU A 58 -1.76 -18.62 -23.74
CA LEU A 58 -2.06 -17.24 -24.14
C LEU A 58 -3.36 -16.72 -23.52
N LEU A 59 -4.41 -17.54 -23.48
CA LEU A 59 -5.66 -17.18 -22.83
C LEU A 59 -5.44 -16.98 -21.33
N SER A 60 -4.71 -17.89 -20.68
CA SER A 60 -4.37 -17.75 -19.26
C SER A 60 -3.66 -16.42 -18.96
N ALA A 61 -2.66 -16.07 -19.78
CA ALA A 61 -1.96 -14.79 -19.68
C ALA A 61 -2.91 -13.58 -19.86
N ASP A 62 -3.78 -13.59 -20.88
CA ASP A 62 -4.75 -12.53 -21.13
C ASP A 62 -5.75 -12.38 -19.96
N LEU A 63 -6.22 -13.49 -19.39
CA LEU A 63 -7.14 -13.48 -18.25
C LEU A 63 -6.46 -12.92 -16.99
N ARG A 64 -5.19 -13.29 -16.73
CA ARG A 64 -4.39 -12.71 -15.65
C ARG A 64 -4.18 -11.20 -15.87
N SER A 65 -3.80 -10.77 -17.08
CA SER A 65 -3.67 -9.35 -17.42
C SER A 65 -4.98 -8.58 -17.22
N LYS A 66 -6.12 -9.16 -17.60
CA LYS A 66 -7.44 -8.57 -17.39
C LYS A 66 -7.79 -8.43 -15.91
N ALA A 67 -7.50 -9.45 -15.10
CA ALA A 67 -7.69 -9.39 -13.66
C ALA A 67 -6.84 -8.29 -13.01
N THR A 68 -5.56 -8.23 -13.37
CA THR A 68 -4.62 -7.20 -12.89
C THR A 68 -5.08 -5.80 -13.30
N ALA A 69 -5.57 -5.61 -14.53
CA ALA A 69 -6.12 -4.33 -14.98
C ALA A 69 -7.36 -3.90 -14.17
N SER A 70 -8.28 -4.81 -13.90
CA SER A 70 -9.47 -4.54 -13.06
C SER A 70 -9.09 -4.20 -11.61
N ILE A 71 -8.07 -4.85 -11.04
CA ILE A 71 -7.57 -4.53 -9.70
C ILE A 71 -6.87 -3.17 -9.71
N GLY A 72 -6.05 -2.89 -10.72
CA GLY A 72 -5.38 -1.61 -10.90
C GLY A 72 -6.33 -0.42 -11.07
N ALA A 73 -7.48 -0.62 -11.73
CA ALA A 73 -8.52 0.41 -11.91
C ALA A 73 -9.28 0.75 -10.62
N ASN A 74 -9.32 -0.18 -9.65
CA ASN A 74 -10.02 -0.03 -8.38
C ASN A 74 -9.09 0.32 -7.20
N ASN A 75 -7.78 0.41 -7.43
CA ASN A 75 -6.82 0.77 -6.39
C ASN A 75 -6.82 2.28 -6.15
N ALA A 76 -7.08 2.68 -4.90
CA ALA A 76 -7.07 4.06 -4.47
C ALA A 76 -5.62 4.58 -4.37
N PHE A 77 -5.10 5.10 -5.48
CA PHE A 77 -3.83 5.83 -5.50
C PHE A 77 -4.07 7.34 -5.42
N VAL A 78 -3.25 8.04 -4.65
CA VAL A 78 -3.22 9.50 -4.58
C VAL A 78 -1.91 10.03 -5.14
N THR A 79 -1.96 11.22 -5.73
CA THR A 79 -0.76 11.91 -6.19
C THR A 79 -0.09 12.57 -5.00
N VAL A 80 1.20 12.31 -4.81
CA VAL A 80 2.09 13.08 -3.95
C VAL A 80 2.74 14.14 -4.83
N PRO A 81 2.65 15.44 -4.49
CA PRO A 81 3.27 16.49 -5.30
C PRO A 81 4.80 16.39 -5.24
N GLU A 82 5.46 16.97 -6.23
CA GLU A 82 6.92 17.14 -6.18
C GLU A 82 7.30 17.87 -4.89
N THR A 83 8.29 17.33 -4.18
CA THR A 83 8.70 17.82 -2.86
C THR A 83 10.20 18.01 -2.84
N THR A 84 10.64 19.19 -2.42
CA THR A 84 12.05 19.44 -2.09
C THR A 84 12.25 19.20 -0.59
N LEU A 85 13.07 18.20 -0.26
CA LEU A 85 13.44 17.90 1.13
C LEU A 85 14.42 18.97 1.67
N PRO A 86 14.55 19.14 3.00
CA PRO A 86 15.42 20.15 3.60
C PRO A 86 16.89 20.11 3.12
N GLY A 87 17.41 18.93 2.76
CA GLY A 87 18.74 18.75 2.18
C GLY A 87 18.88 19.16 0.70
N GLY A 88 17.83 19.71 0.08
CA GLY A 88 17.81 20.14 -1.32
C GLY A 88 17.49 19.03 -2.33
N GLN A 89 17.37 17.78 -1.88
CA GLN A 89 16.96 16.66 -2.73
C GLN A 89 15.52 16.88 -3.22
N VAL A 90 15.33 16.84 -4.54
CA VAL A 90 14.01 16.92 -5.18
C VAL A 90 13.48 15.50 -5.38
N VAL A 91 12.29 15.23 -4.84
CA VAL A 91 11.54 14.00 -5.08
C VAL A 91 10.42 14.34 -6.07
N PRO A 92 10.46 13.83 -7.32
CA PRO A 92 9.42 14.10 -8.32
C PRO A 92 8.04 13.67 -7.85
N SER A 93 7.00 14.27 -8.42
CA SER A 93 5.61 13.83 -8.19
C SER A 93 5.43 12.35 -8.54
N PHE A 94 4.71 11.61 -7.69
CA PHE A 94 4.46 10.18 -7.86
C PHE A 94 3.08 9.79 -7.36
N GLN A 95 2.62 8.58 -7.71
CA GLN A 95 1.36 8.04 -7.18
C GLN A 95 1.64 6.98 -6.11
N VAL A 96 1.03 7.13 -4.95
CA VAL A 96 1.16 6.21 -3.81
C VAL A 96 -0.20 5.65 -3.43
N GLY A 97 -0.24 4.41 -2.94
CA GLY A 97 -1.46 3.86 -2.35
C GLY A 97 -1.96 4.75 -1.21
N GLN A 98 -3.25 5.11 -1.23
CA GLN A 98 -3.90 5.92 -0.20
C GLN A 98 -3.92 5.20 1.15
N TYR A 99 -4.09 3.88 1.13
CA TYR A 99 -4.10 2.98 2.28
C TYR A 99 -2.90 2.02 2.19
N LEU A 100 -2.58 1.34 3.29
CA LEU A 100 -1.67 0.19 3.25
C LEU A 100 -2.24 -0.89 2.31
N CYS A 101 -1.35 -1.66 1.69
CA CYS A 101 -1.76 -2.72 0.77
C CYS A 101 -2.43 -3.86 1.55
N ALA A 102 -3.60 -4.28 1.07
CA ALA A 102 -4.29 -5.50 1.48
C ALA A 102 -3.96 -6.66 0.55
N LYS A 103 -4.18 -7.89 1.02
CA LYS A 103 -3.98 -9.09 0.21
C LYS A 103 -5.17 -9.28 -0.71
N GLY A 104 -5.01 -8.86 -1.96
CA GLY A 104 -6.02 -9.08 -2.99
C GLY A 104 -6.07 -10.54 -3.45
N PRO A 105 -7.01 -10.87 -4.36
CA PRO A 105 -7.00 -12.14 -5.08
C PRO A 105 -5.62 -12.41 -5.70
N MET A 106 -5.20 -13.68 -5.81
CA MET A 106 -3.86 -14.08 -6.30
C MET A 106 -2.65 -13.64 -5.46
N GLY A 107 -2.85 -13.00 -4.31
CA GLY A 107 -1.71 -12.41 -3.60
C GLY A 107 -1.10 -11.24 -4.34
N ILE A 108 -1.90 -10.50 -5.12
CA ILE A 108 -1.50 -9.17 -5.59
C ILE A 108 -2.06 -8.09 -4.67
N PRO A 109 -1.34 -6.98 -4.48
CA PRO A 109 -1.75 -5.90 -3.58
C PRO A 109 -3.03 -5.22 -4.06
N GLN A 110 -3.96 -5.03 -3.12
CA GLN A 110 -5.16 -4.22 -3.27
C GLN A 110 -5.05 -2.98 -2.37
N VAL A 111 -5.40 -1.80 -2.87
CA VAL A 111 -5.41 -0.56 -2.09
C VAL A 111 -6.84 -0.05 -1.98
N ALA A 112 -7.50 -0.37 -0.87
CA ALA A 112 -8.90 -0.02 -0.65
C ALA A 112 -9.19 0.20 0.85
N ALA A 113 -10.13 1.12 1.13
CA ALA A 113 -10.46 1.52 2.50
C ALA A 113 -10.97 0.35 3.36
N MET A 114 -11.86 -0.49 2.82
CA MET A 114 -12.49 -1.60 3.55
C MET A 114 -11.68 -2.90 3.51
N SER A 115 -10.39 -2.83 3.20
CA SER A 115 -9.53 -4.01 3.12
C SER A 115 -8.49 -3.98 4.22
N GLN A 116 -8.35 -5.12 4.89
CA GLN A 116 -7.41 -5.31 5.98
C GLN A 116 -5.96 -5.25 5.46
N PRO A 117 -5.04 -4.51 6.10
CA PRO A 117 -3.64 -4.49 5.71
C PRO A 117 -3.04 -5.90 5.63
N TRP A 118 -2.28 -6.15 4.56
CA TRP A 118 -1.52 -7.38 4.36
C TRP A 118 -0.26 -7.31 5.22
N VAL A 119 -0.41 -7.83 6.43
CA VAL A 119 0.66 -8.04 7.41
C VAL A 119 1.19 -9.47 7.36
N GLU A 120 2.15 -9.84 8.22
CA GLU A 120 2.85 -11.14 8.22
C GLU A 120 3.55 -11.45 6.88
N ILE A 121 3.96 -10.40 6.19
CA ILE A 121 4.68 -10.44 4.92
C ILE A 121 6.12 -9.98 5.15
N ASN A 122 7.09 -10.72 4.60
CA ASN A 122 8.49 -10.32 4.71
C ASN A 122 8.88 -9.31 3.61
N TYR A 123 10.07 -8.73 3.72
CA TYR A 123 10.51 -7.67 2.82
C TYR A 123 10.55 -8.10 1.34
N ALA A 124 11.12 -9.28 1.08
CA ALA A 124 11.24 -9.81 -0.28
C ALA A 124 9.86 -10.10 -0.91
N GLU A 125 8.92 -10.63 -0.13
CA GLU A 125 7.54 -10.87 -0.58
C GLU A 125 6.78 -9.57 -0.83
N ALA A 126 6.95 -8.55 0.00
CA ALA A 126 6.32 -7.25 -0.22
C ALA A 126 6.78 -6.64 -1.56
N ARG A 127 8.08 -6.72 -1.85
CA ARG A 127 8.63 -6.30 -3.16
C ARG A 127 8.06 -7.12 -4.31
N GLN A 128 8.02 -8.45 -4.18
CA GLN A 128 7.48 -9.35 -5.20
C GLN A 128 5.98 -9.12 -5.43
N ALA A 129 5.21 -8.88 -4.38
CA ALA A 129 3.78 -8.58 -4.46
C ALA A 129 3.52 -7.27 -5.23
N CYS A 130 4.26 -6.18 -4.92
CA CYS A 130 4.14 -4.96 -5.72
C CYS A 130 4.55 -5.22 -7.18
N ALA A 131 5.67 -5.90 -7.44
CA ALA A 131 6.15 -6.18 -8.80
C ALA A 131 5.16 -7.01 -9.63
N ALA A 132 4.52 -8.02 -9.02
CA ALA A 132 3.50 -8.85 -9.67
C ALA A 132 2.27 -8.05 -10.11
N ALA A 133 2.01 -6.90 -9.47
CA ALA A 133 0.95 -5.96 -9.85
C ALA A 133 1.42 -4.83 -10.79
N GLY A 134 2.68 -4.85 -11.25
CA GLY A 134 3.26 -3.74 -12.01
C GLY A 134 3.47 -2.47 -11.17
N LEU A 135 3.60 -2.63 -9.85
CA LEU A 135 3.84 -1.57 -8.88
C LEU A 135 5.25 -1.68 -8.31
N SER A 136 5.67 -0.68 -7.55
CA SER A 136 6.92 -0.69 -6.76
C SER A 136 6.60 -0.60 -5.28
N LEU A 137 7.48 -1.15 -4.43
CA LEU A 137 7.46 -0.83 -3.00
C LEU A 137 7.81 0.66 -2.85
N ILE A 138 7.18 1.36 -1.90
CA ILE A 138 7.54 2.75 -1.61
C ILE A 138 9.03 2.85 -1.24
N THR A 139 9.71 3.88 -1.76
CA THR A 139 11.11 4.14 -1.40
C THR A 139 11.24 5.05 -0.20
N GLU A 140 12.44 5.10 0.40
CA GLU A 140 12.74 5.94 1.54
C GLU A 140 12.56 7.43 1.21
N LEU A 141 13.09 7.90 0.08
CA LEU A 141 12.87 9.27 -0.38
C LEU A 141 11.38 9.59 -0.63
N GLN A 142 10.61 8.63 -1.16
CA GLN A 142 9.17 8.78 -1.35
C GLN A 142 8.42 8.87 -0.01
N ALA A 143 8.78 8.04 0.97
CA ALA A 143 8.21 8.11 2.32
C ALA A 143 8.54 9.46 3.00
N LEU A 144 9.79 9.92 2.88
CA LEU A 144 10.21 11.22 3.40
C LEU A 144 9.50 12.39 2.74
N ALA A 145 9.26 12.35 1.42
CA ALA A 145 8.50 13.37 0.71
C ALA A 145 7.07 13.50 1.26
N ILE A 146 6.41 12.36 1.50
CA ILE A 146 5.07 12.34 2.12
C ILE A 146 5.12 12.90 3.54
N ALA A 147 6.06 12.42 4.37
CA ALA A 147 6.21 12.88 5.76
C ALA A 147 6.45 14.39 5.84
N HIS A 148 7.34 14.90 5.00
CA HIS A 148 7.68 16.32 4.91
C HIS A 148 6.50 17.17 4.43
N ASP A 149 5.76 16.71 3.42
CA ASP A 149 4.55 17.42 2.98
C ASP A 149 3.50 17.46 4.11
N ILE A 150 3.25 16.33 4.79
CA ILE A 150 2.30 16.20 5.90
C ILE A 150 2.57 17.26 6.99
N VAL A 151 3.81 17.36 7.47
CA VAL A 151 4.12 18.26 8.59
C VAL A 151 4.08 19.74 8.21
N ASN A 152 4.10 20.05 6.92
CA ASN A 152 3.94 21.41 6.42
C ASN A 152 2.48 21.82 6.21
N GLN A 153 1.49 20.95 6.49
CA GLN A 153 0.06 21.29 6.40
C GLN A 153 -0.55 21.49 7.80
N GLY A 154 -1.01 22.70 8.12
CA GLY A 154 -1.60 23.02 9.43
C GLY A 154 -2.78 22.11 9.84
N ILE A 155 -3.55 21.60 8.88
CA ILE A 155 -4.66 20.67 9.13
C ILE A 155 -4.21 19.35 9.80
N ASN A 156 -2.93 18.97 9.63
CA ASN A 156 -2.35 17.77 10.21
C ASN A 156 -1.88 17.95 11.65
N TRP A 157 -1.99 19.16 12.20
CA TRP A 157 -1.60 19.50 13.57
C TRP A 157 -2.83 19.62 14.47
N ALA A 158 -2.74 19.11 15.69
CA ALA A 158 -3.85 19.16 16.65
C ALA A 158 -4.25 20.60 17.03
N GLY A 159 -3.33 21.57 16.93
CA GLY A 159 -3.61 23.00 17.11
C GLY A 159 -4.18 23.69 15.86
N GLY A 160 -4.18 23.03 14.70
CA GLY A 160 -4.70 23.56 13.44
C GLY A 160 -3.73 24.43 12.63
N ALA A 161 -2.52 24.68 13.15
CA ALA A 161 -1.43 25.35 12.44
C ALA A 161 -0.11 24.57 12.59
N VAL A 162 0.81 24.77 11.65
CA VAL A 162 2.12 24.09 11.65
C VAL A 162 2.89 24.44 12.93
N GLY A 163 3.36 23.41 13.64
CA GLY A 163 4.05 23.55 14.92
C GLY A 163 3.15 23.71 16.14
N GLU A 164 1.84 23.84 15.97
CA GLU A 164 0.90 23.97 17.09
C GLU A 164 0.35 22.61 17.51
N GLY A 165 0.82 22.12 18.66
CA GLY A 165 0.47 20.79 19.18
C GLY A 165 1.29 19.67 18.54
N LYS A 166 0.74 18.44 18.55
CA LYS A 166 1.32 17.29 17.85
C LYS A 166 0.72 17.15 16.46
N VAL A 167 1.53 16.67 15.52
CA VAL A 167 1.00 16.06 14.29
C VAL A 167 0.15 14.86 14.71
N PHE A 168 -1.03 14.71 14.11
CA PHE A 168 -1.89 13.58 14.44
C PHE A 168 -1.17 12.26 14.16
N GLN A 169 -1.29 11.33 15.11
CA GLN A 169 -0.85 9.95 14.95
C GLN A 169 -2.10 9.09 14.72
N GLY A 170 -1.99 8.00 13.97
CA GLY A 170 -3.07 7.05 13.71
C GLY A 170 -3.29 6.13 14.91
N LEU A 171 -3.60 4.85 14.67
CA LEU A 171 -3.72 3.89 15.76
C LEU A 171 -2.33 3.65 16.34
N HIS A 172 -2.14 3.93 17.63
CA HIS A 172 -0.84 3.78 18.30
C HIS A 172 -0.97 3.51 19.81
N LYS A 173 -2.15 3.72 20.41
CA LYS A 173 -2.33 3.65 21.86
C LYS A 173 -2.67 2.26 22.39
N GLY A 174 -2.68 1.24 21.53
CA GLY A 174 -3.14 -0.11 21.87
C GLY A 174 -4.66 -0.17 22.10
N SER A 175 -5.43 0.72 21.46
CA SER A 175 -6.90 0.71 21.48
C SER A 175 -7.49 -0.48 20.71
N VAL A 176 -6.71 -1.03 19.79
CA VAL A 176 -6.98 -2.26 19.04
C VAL A 176 -5.84 -3.26 19.26
N ASN A 177 -6.04 -4.52 18.87
CA ASN A 177 -5.08 -5.62 19.05
C ASN A 177 -4.53 -6.19 17.74
N SER A 178 -4.80 -5.52 16.63
CA SER A 178 -4.38 -5.90 15.28
C SER A 178 -4.47 -4.68 14.37
N ALA A 179 -3.80 -4.72 13.22
CA ALA A 179 -3.97 -3.72 12.18
C ALA A 179 -5.46 -3.58 11.84
N GLN A 180 -5.88 -2.45 11.32
CA GLN A 180 -7.28 -2.20 10.97
C GLN A 180 -7.39 -1.75 9.52
N HIS A 181 -8.50 -2.12 8.89
CA HIS A 181 -8.91 -1.59 7.59
C HIS A 181 -8.98 -0.05 7.61
N GLY A 182 -8.72 0.61 6.48
CA GLY A 182 -8.56 2.07 6.38
C GLY A 182 -9.78 2.93 6.74
N ASP A 183 -11.01 2.40 6.69
CA ASP A 183 -12.22 3.11 7.14
C ASP A 183 -12.57 2.90 8.62
N PHE A 184 -11.78 2.11 9.37
CA PHE A 184 -11.95 2.04 10.82
C PHE A 184 -11.64 3.41 11.45
N VAL A 185 -12.57 3.89 12.28
CA VAL A 185 -12.47 5.16 13.00
C VAL A 185 -12.22 4.86 14.48
N SER A 186 -11.11 5.36 15.02
CA SER A 186 -10.86 5.26 16.47
C SER A 186 -11.82 6.14 17.25
N ASP A 187 -12.30 5.64 18.38
CA ASP A 187 -13.05 6.44 19.37
C ASP A 187 -12.13 7.44 20.11
N ASN A 188 -10.81 7.29 19.97
CA ASN A 188 -9.84 8.23 20.52
C ASN A 188 -9.58 9.39 19.54
N PRO A 189 -9.92 10.64 19.90
CA PRO A 189 -9.77 11.79 19.00
C PRO A 189 -8.31 12.12 18.67
N GLU A 190 -7.35 11.60 19.43
CA GLU A 190 -5.91 11.76 19.16
C GLU A 190 -5.38 10.72 18.16
N GLU A 191 -6.13 9.65 17.86
CA GLU A 191 -5.76 8.60 16.90
C GLU A 191 -6.38 8.85 15.51
N ARG A 192 -6.07 10.02 14.92
CA ARG A 192 -6.58 10.36 13.59
C ARG A 192 -5.71 9.77 12.50
N ARG A 193 -6.28 8.78 11.80
CA ARG A 193 -5.55 7.92 10.86
C ARG A 193 -5.24 8.51 9.50
N TRP A 194 -5.73 9.71 9.17
CA TRP A 194 -5.45 10.36 7.89
C TRP A 194 -4.67 11.65 8.05
N HIS A 195 -3.83 11.90 7.05
CA HIS A 195 -3.11 13.16 6.84
C HIS A 195 -3.45 13.70 5.47
N GLN A 196 -3.59 15.02 5.36
CA GLN A 196 -3.81 15.71 4.10
C GLN A 196 -2.50 16.24 3.54
N LEU A 197 -2.28 16.02 2.25
CA LEU A 197 -1.14 16.56 1.50
C LEU A 197 -1.45 17.97 1.01
N SER A 198 -0.42 18.71 0.58
CA SER A 198 -0.53 20.10 0.08
C SER A 198 -1.46 20.25 -1.14
N ASN A 199 -1.65 19.19 -1.91
CA ASN A 199 -2.62 19.15 -3.02
C ASN A 199 -4.05 18.77 -2.60
N GLY A 200 -4.30 18.64 -1.30
CA GLY A 200 -5.60 18.30 -0.73
C GLY A 200 -5.92 16.80 -0.68
N ALA A 201 -5.12 15.94 -1.32
CA ALA A 201 -5.29 14.49 -1.23
C ALA A 201 -5.03 14.01 0.21
N ARG A 202 -5.55 12.82 0.54
CA ARG A 202 -5.33 12.22 1.87
C ARG A 202 -4.60 10.89 1.74
N VAL A 203 -3.69 10.64 2.65
CA VAL A 203 -3.09 9.33 2.92
C VAL A 203 -3.53 8.86 4.31
N PHE A 204 -3.70 7.56 4.46
CA PHE A 204 -4.11 6.93 5.71
C PHE A 204 -3.01 6.03 6.23
N ASP A 205 -2.90 5.88 7.55
CA ASP A 205 -1.94 4.97 8.20
C ASP A 205 -0.49 5.25 7.80
N PHE A 206 -0.14 6.54 7.74
CA PHE A 206 1.25 6.96 7.55
C PHE A 206 1.99 7.12 8.90
N ALA A 207 1.23 7.24 9.99
CA ALA A 207 1.72 7.23 11.37
C ALA A 207 0.83 6.26 12.16
N GLY A 208 1.33 5.10 12.56
CA GLY A 208 0.55 4.07 13.25
C GLY A 208 -0.28 3.15 12.35
N ASN A 209 -1.14 2.36 12.98
CA ASN A 209 -1.84 1.19 12.42
C ASN A 209 -0.91 0.01 12.14
N ALA A 210 0.02 0.11 11.19
CA ALA A 210 1.01 -0.92 10.94
C ALA A 210 2.27 -0.31 10.33
N TYR A 211 3.42 -0.88 10.68
CA TYR A 211 4.67 -0.58 9.99
C TYR A 211 4.55 -0.88 8.50
N SER A 212 5.22 -0.10 7.68
CA SER A 212 5.37 -0.37 6.25
C SER A 212 6.82 -0.66 5.93
N TRP A 213 7.10 -1.80 5.29
CA TRP A 213 8.38 -2.03 4.61
C TRP A 213 8.66 -0.90 3.61
N VAL A 214 9.94 -0.53 3.50
CA VAL A 214 10.42 0.54 2.62
C VAL A 214 11.66 0.07 1.86
N PHE A 215 11.70 0.38 0.56
CA PHE A 215 12.91 0.21 -0.24
C PHE A 215 13.89 1.34 0.04
N ASP A 216 15.04 1.04 0.63
CA ASP A 216 16.01 2.06 0.98
C ASP A 216 16.82 2.52 -0.24
N ASP A 217 16.44 3.66 -0.82
CA ASP A 217 17.14 4.32 -1.92
C ASP A 217 18.10 5.44 -1.46
N VAL A 218 18.37 5.53 -0.16
CA VAL A 218 19.24 6.56 0.43
C VAL A 218 20.56 5.97 0.91
N GLN A 219 20.49 4.97 1.79
CA GLN A 219 21.66 4.27 2.33
C GLN A 219 21.68 2.78 2.03
N GLY A 220 20.71 2.29 1.25
CA GLY A 220 20.61 0.88 0.88
C GLY A 220 21.49 0.44 -0.30
N ASP A 221 21.55 -0.87 -0.49
CA ASP A 221 22.13 -1.55 -1.65
C ASP A 221 21.13 -1.66 -2.82
N GLU A 222 21.49 -2.41 -3.86
CA GLU A 222 20.62 -2.66 -5.03
C GLU A 222 19.33 -3.43 -4.68
N GLN A 223 19.31 -4.10 -3.53
CA GLN A 223 18.14 -4.79 -3.01
C GLN A 223 17.30 -3.90 -2.09
N GLY A 224 17.75 -2.68 -1.79
CA GLY A 224 17.10 -1.74 -0.88
C GLY A 224 17.23 -2.16 0.59
N LEU A 225 18.21 -3.01 0.91
CA LEU A 225 18.63 -3.32 2.28
C LEU A 225 19.67 -2.30 2.71
N ILE A 226 19.63 -1.88 3.98
CA ILE A 226 20.56 -0.90 4.54
C ILE A 226 21.99 -1.42 4.35
N ALA A 227 22.86 -0.62 3.73
CA ALA A 227 24.21 -1.08 3.35
C ALA A 227 25.33 -0.36 4.11
N LYS A 228 25.00 0.71 4.83
CA LYS A 228 25.95 1.55 5.56
C LYS A 228 25.23 2.34 6.67
N PRO A 229 25.96 2.83 7.68
CA PRO A 229 25.41 3.69 8.72
C PRO A 229 24.75 4.96 8.16
N PHE A 230 23.77 5.50 8.89
CA PHE A 230 23.15 6.77 8.54
C PHE A 230 24.15 7.92 8.69
N ALA A 231 24.41 8.65 7.61
CA ALA A 231 25.22 9.87 7.67
C ALA A 231 24.47 11.01 8.40
N ASP A 232 25.21 11.96 8.97
CA ASP A 232 24.63 13.15 9.65
C ASP A 232 23.69 13.94 8.73
N ASP A 233 24.02 14.00 7.44
CA ASP A 233 23.25 14.70 6.40
C ASP A 233 22.30 13.78 5.63
N SER A 234 22.13 12.52 6.06
CA SER A 234 21.17 11.61 5.43
C SER A 234 19.76 12.20 5.52
N PRO A 235 18.99 12.25 4.41
CA PRO A 235 17.59 12.62 4.43
C PRO A 235 16.76 11.84 5.47
N SER A 236 17.11 10.57 5.72
CA SER A 236 16.48 9.70 6.72
C SER A 236 16.56 10.28 8.14
N ILE A 237 17.60 11.06 8.43
CA ILE A 237 17.87 11.70 9.73
C ILE A 237 17.45 13.18 9.72
N ALA A 238 17.84 13.91 8.67
CA ALA A 238 17.80 15.37 8.64
C ALA A 238 16.46 15.99 8.17
N THR A 239 15.51 15.17 7.67
CA THR A 239 14.24 15.70 7.12
C THR A 239 13.24 16.11 8.20
N ALA A 240 13.21 15.43 9.36
CA ALA A 240 12.23 15.68 10.40
C ALA A 240 12.44 17.06 11.06
N PRO A 241 11.42 17.94 11.12
CA PRO A 241 11.60 19.32 11.61
C PRO A 241 11.67 19.45 13.14
N TYR A 242 11.31 18.39 13.88
CA TYR A 242 11.33 18.36 15.35
C TYR A 242 12.08 17.12 15.85
N PRO A 243 12.62 17.12 17.08
CA PRO A 243 13.35 15.98 17.66
C PRO A 243 12.57 14.65 17.63
N SER A 244 13.30 13.55 17.82
CA SER A 244 12.73 12.20 17.93
C SER A 244 11.73 12.16 19.08
N MET A 245 10.59 11.49 18.91
CA MET A 245 9.51 11.36 19.91
C MET A 245 8.80 12.68 20.32
N GLU A 246 9.13 13.80 19.67
CA GLU A 246 8.46 15.08 19.93
C GLU A 246 7.45 15.40 18.82
N ASN A 247 6.45 16.25 19.13
CA ASN A 247 5.47 16.78 18.18
C ASN A 247 4.76 15.76 17.27
N GLY A 248 4.69 14.48 17.65
CA GLY A 248 4.10 13.41 16.83
C GLY A 248 4.98 12.98 15.65
N MET A 249 6.28 13.27 15.67
CA MET A 249 7.23 12.82 14.64
C MET A 249 7.43 11.31 14.66
N GLY A 250 7.33 10.69 15.84
CA GLY A 250 7.69 9.30 16.07
C GLY A 250 9.17 9.10 16.38
N TRP A 251 9.54 7.85 16.67
CA TRP A 251 10.91 7.47 17.00
C TRP A 251 11.79 7.36 15.75
N ARG A 252 13.03 7.85 15.84
CA ARG A 252 14.06 7.66 14.82
C ARG A 252 15.44 7.53 15.48
N PRO A 253 16.40 6.86 14.82
CA PRO A 253 17.75 6.74 15.33
C PRO A 253 18.51 8.07 15.23
N ASP A 254 19.64 8.13 15.94
CA ASP A 254 20.66 9.16 15.70
C ASP A 254 21.51 8.80 14.49
N ALA A 255 22.18 9.81 13.91
CA ALA A 255 23.19 9.60 12.90
C ALA A 255 24.32 8.69 13.43
N GLY A 256 24.89 7.88 12.53
CA GLY A 256 25.88 6.86 12.83
C GLY A 256 25.29 5.52 13.29
N ALA A 257 23.97 5.40 13.50
CA ALA A 257 23.34 4.10 13.68
C ALA A 257 23.64 3.20 12.47
N ASP A 258 24.01 1.95 12.74
CA ASP A 258 24.40 0.97 11.73
C ASP A 258 23.47 -0.24 11.80
N TRP A 259 22.58 -0.32 10.82
CA TRP A 259 21.60 -1.40 10.65
C TRP A 259 21.89 -2.22 9.40
N SER A 260 23.15 -2.25 8.97
CA SER A 260 23.53 -2.90 7.71
C SER A 260 23.04 -4.35 7.65
N GLY A 261 22.37 -4.70 6.55
CA GLY A 261 21.77 -6.02 6.30
C GLY A 261 20.26 -6.10 6.64
N ASN A 262 19.71 -5.13 7.35
CA ASN A 262 18.28 -5.07 7.65
C ASN A 262 17.50 -4.28 6.58
N ALA A 263 16.18 -4.43 6.59
CA ALA A 263 15.27 -3.66 5.76
C ALA A 263 14.59 -2.56 6.59
N LEU A 264 14.31 -1.42 5.98
CA LEU A 264 13.66 -0.31 6.66
C LEU A 264 12.16 -0.54 6.85
N VAL A 265 11.65 -0.07 7.98
CA VAL A 265 10.23 0.12 8.23
C VAL A 265 9.91 1.55 8.68
N ARG A 266 8.71 2.01 8.34
CA ARG A 266 8.22 3.37 8.66
C ARG A 266 6.84 3.34 9.33
N GLY A 267 6.51 4.42 10.05
CA GLY A 267 5.15 4.75 10.49
C GLY A 267 4.76 4.25 11.88
N GLY A 268 5.15 3.03 12.25
CA GLY A 268 4.78 2.37 13.51
C GLY A 268 3.42 1.67 13.45
N CYS A 269 3.08 0.90 14.48
CA CYS A 269 1.87 0.09 14.56
C CYS A 269 0.89 0.52 15.66
N TRP A 270 -0.21 -0.24 15.79
CA TRP A 270 -1.34 0.10 16.64
C TRP A 270 -1.05 0.21 18.14
N ASN A 271 0.10 -0.24 18.63
CA ASN A 271 0.47 -0.24 20.05
C ASN A 271 1.85 0.38 20.36
N ASP A 272 2.44 1.14 19.43
CA ASP A 272 3.77 1.76 19.59
C ASP A 272 3.81 3.00 20.49
N GLY A 273 2.67 3.48 20.97
CA GLY A 273 2.58 4.71 21.74
C GLY A 273 3.17 5.91 20.99
N ASP A 274 3.95 6.74 21.69
CA ASP A 274 4.58 7.92 21.11
C ASP A 274 5.67 7.59 20.05
N CYS A 275 6.06 6.32 19.90
CA CYS A 275 6.99 5.91 18.85
C CYS A 275 6.37 6.03 17.47
N ALA A 276 5.07 5.74 17.31
CA ALA A 276 4.39 5.90 16.02
C ALA A 276 4.43 7.35 15.55
N GLY A 277 4.62 7.58 14.25
CA GLY A 277 4.71 8.95 13.74
C GLY A 277 5.03 8.99 12.26
N ALA A 278 4.78 10.13 11.62
CA ALA A 278 5.01 10.30 10.18
C ALA A 278 6.50 10.17 9.80
N PHE A 279 7.40 10.38 10.76
CA PHE A 279 8.84 10.21 10.62
C PHE A 279 9.38 9.01 11.39
N LEU A 280 8.53 8.12 11.94
CA LEU A 280 9.05 6.90 12.57
C LEU A 280 9.94 6.18 11.55
N LEU A 281 11.15 5.81 11.98
CA LEU A 281 12.14 5.09 11.21
C LEU A 281 12.73 4.01 12.11
N ASP A 282 12.58 2.76 11.70
CA ASP A 282 13.11 1.59 12.39
C ASP A 282 13.56 0.54 11.35
N ASP A 283 14.10 -0.57 11.82
CA ASP A 283 14.56 -1.66 10.97
C ASP A 283 13.93 -3.00 11.34
N GLY A 284 13.98 -3.93 10.39
CA GLY A 284 13.58 -5.31 10.61
C GLY A 284 14.47 -6.27 9.82
N TRP A 285 14.64 -7.48 10.36
CA TRP A 285 15.29 -8.56 9.63
C TRP A 285 14.50 -8.80 8.32
N PRO A 286 15.14 -8.94 7.15
CA PRO A 286 14.41 -9.01 5.88
C PRO A 286 13.44 -10.20 5.77
N ASP A 287 13.69 -11.28 6.52
CA ASP A 287 12.85 -12.47 6.61
C ASP A 287 11.75 -12.38 7.68
N LEU A 288 11.73 -11.30 8.48
CA LEU A 288 10.76 -11.08 9.54
C LEU A 288 9.34 -11.07 8.97
N ARG A 289 8.44 -11.74 9.68
CA ARG A 289 6.99 -11.70 9.44
C ARG A 289 6.31 -11.39 10.75
N ARG A 290 5.65 -10.24 10.81
CA ARG A 290 4.89 -9.85 11.98
C ARG A 290 3.51 -9.35 11.60
N ASP A 291 2.57 -9.55 12.51
CA ASP A 291 1.19 -9.10 12.41
C ASP A 291 1.03 -7.57 12.39
N ASP A 292 2.10 -6.83 12.69
CA ASP A 292 2.19 -5.39 12.69
C ASP A 292 3.02 -4.79 11.54
N VAL A 293 3.59 -5.62 10.65
CA VAL A 293 4.38 -5.14 9.50
C VAL A 293 3.71 -5.52 8.18
N GLY A 294 3.31 -4.50 7.44
CA GLY A 294 2.79 -4.59 6.07
C GLY A 294 3.61 -3.76 5.09
N PHE A 295 2.95 -3.20 4.08
CA PHE A 295 3.63 -2.42 3.04
C PHE A 295 2.70 -1.47 2.31
N ARG A 296 3.30 -0.52 1.59
CA ARG A 296 2.62 0.42 0.69
C ARG A 296 3.31 0.42 -0.66
N CYS A 297 2.53 0.27 -1.72
CA CYS A 297 3.07 0.36 -3.09
C CYS A 297 2.93 1.77 -3.68
N THR A 298 3.80 2.08 -4.63
CA THR A 298 3.74 3.22 -5.55
C THR A 298 3.57 2.75 -6.98
N LYS A 299 2.99 3.61 -7.84
CA LYS A 299 3.08 3.37 -9.28
C LYS A 299 4.48 3.72 -9.77
N PRO A 300 5.05 2.94 -10.70
CA PRO A 300 6.30 3.32 -11.35
C PRO A 300 6.15 4.72 -11.96
N SER A 301 7.19 5.52 -11.84
CA SER A 301 7.28 6.79 -12.56
C SER A 301 7.11 6.52 -14.05
N SER A 302 6.16 7.18 -14.70
CA SER A 302 5.99 7.10 -16.15
C SER A 302 7.17 7.80 -16.84
N GLY A 303 8.26 7.07 -17.08
CA GLY A 303 9.44 7.51 -17.87
C GLY A 303 10.71 6.85 -17.33
N LEU A 304 11.50 6.11 -18.11
CA LEU A 304 11.81 6.21 -19.55
C LEU A 304 11.48 4.94 -20.35
#